data_AF-A0A2A2Q620-F1
#
_entry.id   AF-A0A2A2Q620-F1
#
_cell.length_a   1.000
_cell.length_b   1.000
_cell.length_c   1.000
_cell.angle_alpha   90.00
_cell.angle_beta   90.00
_cell.angle_gamma   90.00
#
_symmetry.space_group_name_H-M   'P 1'
#
loop_
_entity.id
_entity.type
_entity.pdbx_description
1 polymer ?
#
loop_
_entity_poly.entity_id
_entity_poly.type
_entity_poly.pdbx_seq_one_letter_code
_entity_poly.pdbx_strand_id
1 'polypeptide(L)'
;MRFPLCYRVLAAVVSAAAFNFSSELRAADRATPAAARFALPATDEGLPGAGPLRRYDWFQRLWSERRRGWAARLEQDRGALVWLGDSITQGWGGTLAAAFPGVKMANRGISGDTTRGVLIRLQEDVLALQPKGIVLLIGTNDLEEQATPETAAANLKLILAAIRRH
;
A
#
# COMPACT_ATOMS: atom_id res chain seq x y z
N MET A 1 -20.77 91.30 17.03
CA MET A 1 -21.53 90.23 16.33
C MET A 1 -21.23 88.91 17.00
N ARG A 2 -22.28 88.16 17.33
CA ARG A 2 -22.28 86.99 18.23
C ARG A 2 -22.36 85.73 17.36
N PHE A 3 -21.47 84.77 17.55
CA PHE A 3 -21.63 83.40 17.03
C PHE A 3 -21.22 82.40 18.12
N PRO A 4 -22.09 81.45 18.47
CA PRO A 4 -21.78 80.35 19.38
C PRO A 4 -21.73 78.98 18.68
N LEU A 5 -21.11 78.02 19.39
CA LEU A 5 -21.32 76.55 19.38
C LEU A 5 -21.00 75.78 18.07
N CYS A 6 -20.68 74.49 18.03
CA CYS A 6 -20.19 73.44 18.93
C CYS A 6 -20.02 72.20 18.02
N TYR A 7 -19.01 71.35 18.21
CA TYR A 7 -19.16 69.90 18.50
C TYR A 7 -17.81 69.17 18.41
N ARG A 8 -17.55 68.35 19.42
CA ARG A 8 -16.41 67.43 19.55
C ARG A 8 -16.78 66.11 18.87
N VAL A 9 -15.87 65.50 18.10
CA VAL A 9 -15.83 64.04 17.91
C VAL A 9 -14.37 63.58 17.85
N LEU A 10 -14.08 62.56 18.66
CA LEU A 10 -12.84 61.84 18.86
C LEU A 10 -12.63 60.83 17.71
N ALA A 11 -11.46 60.79 17.08
CA ALA A 11 -11.13 59.74 16.10
C ALA A 11 -10.02 58.82 16.67
N ALA A 12 -10.35 57.53 16.75
CA ALA A 12 -9.53 56.47 17.28
C ALA A 12 -8.47 55.98 16.27
N VAL A 13 -7.32 55.59 16.81
CA VAL A 13 -6.18 54.99 16.11
C VAL A 13 -6.48 53.51 15.83
N VAL A 14 -6.36 53.07 14.57
CA VAL A 14 -6.33 51.64 14.21
C VAL A 14 -4.91 51.30 13.78
N SER A 15 -4.23 50.50 14.60
CA SER A 15 -2.91 49.94 14.32
C SER A 15 -3.05 48.68 13.47
N ALA A 16 -2.36 48.62 12.33
CA ALA A 16 -2.33 47.45 11.46
C ALA A 16 -1.37 46.39 12.03
N ALA A 17 -1.91 45.29 12.57
CA ALA A 17 -1.14 44.11 12.90
C ALA A 17 -0.95 43.26 11.64
N ALA A 18 0.30 43.15 11.17
CA ALA A 18 0.68 42.23 10.12
C ALA A 18 0.55 40.79 10.64
N PHE A 19 -0.38 40.02 10.07
CA PHE A 19 -0.48 38.58 10.27
C PHE A 19 0.74 37.91 9.62
N ASN A 20 1.67 37.43 10.44
CA ASN A 20 2.70 36.49 9.99
C ASN A 20 2.02 35.16 9.65
N PHE A 21 1.81 34.91 8.35
CA PHE A 21 1.31 33.64 7.87
C PHE A 21 2.46 32.62 7.93
N SER A 22 2.41 31.75 8.93
CA SER A 22 3.39 30.70 9.20
C SER A 22 3.68 29.86 7.95
N SER A 23 4.97 29.67 7.67
CA SER A 23 5.53 28.84 6.57
C SER A 23 5.32 27.32 6.75
N GLU A 24 4.38 26.91 7.59
CA GLU A 24 4.16 25.50 7.95
C GLU A 24 3.25 24.74 6.96
N LEU A 25 2.71 25.41 5.94
CA LEU A 25 1.78 24.82 4.97
C LEU A 25 2.44 24.17 3.73
N ARG A 26 3.76 23.91 3.74
CA ARG A 26 4.46 23.28 2.59
C ARG A 26 5.21 21.98 2.89
N ALA A 27 5.12 21.44 4.10
CA ALA A 27 5.77 20.17 4.47
C ALA A 27 4.86 18.94 4.38
N ALA A 28 3.62 19.09 3.90
CA ALA A 28 2.78 17.95 3.57
C ALA A 28 3.12 17.46 2.15
N ASP A 29 3.60 16.22 2.09
CA ASP A 29 3.29 15.26 1.03
C ASP A 29 4.21 15.13 -0.19
N ARG A 30 5.53 15.17 0.01
CA ARG A 30 6.45 14.45 -0.89
C ARG A 30 6.93 13.18 -0.21
N ALA A 31 6.25 12.07 -0.46
CA ALA A 31 6.79 10.75 -0.15
C ALA A 31 8.20 10.64 -0.74
N THR A 32 9.16 10.14 0.04
CA THR A 32 10.51 9.89 -0.47
C THR A 32 10.43 8.86 -1.61
N PRO A 33 11.36 8.89 -2.60
CA PRO A 33 11.35 7.92 -3.71
C PRO A 33 11.32 6.46 -3.23
N ALA A 34 11.97 6.17 -2.11
CA ALA A 34 11.96 4.86 -1.47
C ALA A 34 10.59 4.47 -0.88
N ALA A 35 9.84 5.43 -0.31
CA ALA A 35 8.48 5.18 0.17
C ALA A 35 7.49 5.01 -0.99
N ALA A 36 7.66 5.78 -2.08
CA ALA A 36 6.83 5.69 -3.27
C ALA A 36 6.94 4.34 -3.98
N ARG A 37 8.12 3.69 -3.95
CA ARG A 37 8.35 2.37 -4.58
C ARG A 37 7.35 1.30 -4.14
N PHE A 38 6.97 1.30 -2.87
CA PHE A 38 6.10 0.27 -2.30
C PHE A 38 4.63 0.69 -2.19
N ALA A 39 4.31 1.91 -2.59
CA ALA A 39 2.94 2.40 -2.61
C ALA A 39 2.11 1.60 -3.62
N LEU A 40 0.83 1.41 -3.30
CA LEU A 40 -0.12 0.87 -4.26
C LEU A 40 -0.33 1.91 -5.39
N PRO A 41 -0.33 1.52 -6.67
CA PRO A 41 -0.56 2.47 -7.76
C PRO A 41 -1.94 3.14 -7.67
N ALA A 42 -1.95 4.46 -7.85
CA ALA A 42 -3.16 5.29 -7.69
C ALA A 42 -4.24 4.97 -8.71
N THR A 43 -3.86 4.56 -9.92
CA THR A 43 -4.76 4.20 -11.02
C THR A 43 -4.50 2.79 -11.51
N ASP A 44 -5.44 2.26 -12.30
CA ASP A 44 -5.33 0.95 -12.97
C ASP A 44 -4.47 0.99 -14.24
N GLU A 45 -4.04 2.17 -14.65
CA GLU A 45 -3.36 2.40 -15.93
C GLU A 45 -2.03 1.63 -15.99
N GLY A 46 -1.86 0.81 -17.02
CA GLY A 46 -0.67 -0.01 -17.22
C GLY A 46 -0.51 -1.18 -16.25
N LEU A 47 -1.46 -1.41 -15.34
CA LEU A 47 -1.38 -2.51 -14.38
C LEU A 47 -1.82 -3.85 -15.01
N PRO A 48 -1.12 -4.96 -14.70
CA PRO A 48 -1.48 -6.27 -15.20
C PRO A 48 -2.81 -6.77 -14.59
N GLY A 49 -3.41 -7.73 -15.28
CA GLY A 49 -4.64 -8.39 -14.84
C GLY A 49 -5.89 -7.50 -14.92
N ALA A 50 -7.01 -8.05 -14.49
CA ALA A 50 -8.31 -7.40 -14.50
C ALA A 50 -9.00 -7.51 -13.13
N GLY A 51 -10.08 -6.76 -12.93
CA GLY A 51 -10.83 -6.78 -11.67
C GLY A 51 -10.22 -5.91 -10.56
N PRO A 52 -10.68 -6.11 -9.32
CA PRO A 52 -10.51 -5.12 -8.26
C PRO A 52 -9.09 -5.08 -7.69
N LEU A 53 -8.71 -3.87 -7.29
CA LEU A 53 -7.60 -3.58 -6.39
C LEU A 53 -8.17 -2.81 -5.22
N ARG A 54 -8.04 -3.32 -4.00
CA ARG A 54 -8.47 -2.57 -2.82
C ARG A 54 -7.66 -1.30 -2.70
N ARG A 55 -8.33 -0.15 -2.53
CA ARG A 55 -7.68 1.16 -2.33
C ARG A 55 -8.11 1.83 -1.02
N TYR A 56 -8.66 1.08 -0.09
CA TYR A 56 -8.95 1.60 1.24
C TYR A 56 -7.66 2.05 1.94
N ASP A 57 -7.73 3.13 2.71
CA ASP A 57 -6.56 3.71 3.38
C ASP A 57 -5.81 2.69 4.25
N TRP A 58 -6.55 1.85 4.98
CA TRP A 58 -5.97 0.81 5.82
C TRP A 58 -5.20 -0.22 4.99
N PHE A 59 -5.71 -0.57 3.81
CA PHE A 59 -5.10 -1.55 2.93
C PHE A 59 -3.84 -0.99 2.27
N GLN A 60 -3.90 0.25 1.76
CA GLN A 60 -2.74 0.90 1.16
C GLN A 60 -1.58 1.04 2.15
N ARG A 61 -1.88 1.35 3.42
CA ARG A 61 -0.89 1.38 4.50
C ARG A 61 -0.28 0.00 4.76
N LEU A 62 -1.12 -1.02 4.98
CA LEU A 62 -0.69 -2.40 5.23
C LEU A 62 0.15 -2.95 4.08
N TRP A 63 -0.31 -2.75 2.84
CA TRP A 63 0.37 -3.13 1.61
C TRP A 63 1.80 -2.60 1.60
N SER A 64 1.91 -1.28 1.74
CA SER A 64 3.20 -0.59 1.70
C SER A 64 4.13 -1.03 2.84
N GLU A 65 3.59 -1.18 4.05
CA GLU A 65 4.34 -1.61 5.22
C GLU A 65 4.92 -3.02 5.06
N ARG A 66 4.08 -4.00 4.67
CA ARG A 66 4.51 -5.38 4.44
C ARG A 66 5.61 -5.47 3.40
N ARG A 67 5.41 -4.82 2.26
CA ARG A 67 6.37 -4.81 1.15
C ARG A 67 7.71 -4.18 1.53
N ARG A 68 7.68 -3.05 2.27
CA ARG A 68 8.90 -2.45 2.83
C ARG A 68 9.63 -3.40 3.77
N GLY A 69 8.91 -4.05 4.68
CA GLY A 69 9.48 -5.02 5.62
C GLY A 69 10.15 -6.20 4.90
N TRP A 70 9.54 -6.69 3.82
CA TRP A 70 10.10 -7.78 3.02
C TRP A 70 11.32 -7.37 2.20
N ALA A 71 11.31 -6.17 1.62
CA ALA A 71 12.46 -5.65 0.89
C ALA A 71 13.70 -5.55 1.79
N ALA A 72 13.53 -5.16 3.07
CA ALA A 72 14.62 -5.11 4.04
C ALA A 72 15.20 -6.47 4.42
N ARG A 73 14.49 -7.57 4.12
CA ARG A 73 14.92 -8.94 4.43
C ARG A 73 15.07 -9.85 3.21
N LEU A 74 15.25 -9.27 2.03
CA LEU A 74 15.28 -10.02 0.76
C LEU A 74 16.36 -11.12 0.76
N GLU A 75 17.57 -10.81 1.22
CA GLU A 75 18.65 -11.80 1.30
C GLU A 75 18.39 -12.88 2.35
N GLN A 76 17.84 -12.50 3.52
CA GLN A 76 17.44 -13.49 4.53
C GLN A 76 16.40 -14.46 3.98
N ASP A 77 15.47 -14.00 3.15
CA ASP A 77 14.38 -14.81 2.60
C ASP A 77 14.75 -15.54 1.28
N ARG A 78 15.93 -15.29 0.71
CA ARG A 78 16.38 -15.91 -0.56
C ARG A 78 16.36 -17.44 -0.49
N GLY A 79 15.81 -18.11 -1.50
CA GLY A 79 15.71 -19.56 -1.59
C GLY A 79 14.69 -20.19 -0.63
N ALA A 80 13.79 -19.41 -0.05
CA ALA A 80 12.72 -19.93 0.81
C ALA A 80 11.60 -20.62 0.01
N LEU A 81 10.82 -21.47 0.69
CA LEU A 81 9.48 -21.85 0.28
C LEU A 81 8.54 -20.67 0.57
N VAL A 82 7.98 -20.05 -0.48
CA VAL A 82 7.16 -18.86 -0.32
C VAL A 82 5.70 -19.23 -0.11
N TRP A 83 5.10 -18.66 0.93
CA TRP A 83 3.66 -18.72 1.16
C TRP A 83 3.03 -17.42 0.70
N LEU A 84 2.35 -17.44 -0.44
CA LEU A 84 1.81 -16.28 -1.13
C LEU A 84 0.28 -16.25 -1.04
N GLY A 85 -0.29 -15.11 -0.66
CA GLY A 85 -1.74 -14.99 -0.58
C GLY A 85 -2.25 -13.74 0.13
N ASP A 86 -3.42 -13.88 0.74
CA ASP A 86 -4.14 -12.82 1.44
C ASP A 86 -4.04 -12.93 2.97
N SER A 87 -5.10 -12.51 3.69
CA SER A 87 -5.22 -12.55 5.15
C SER A 87 -5.09 -13.96 5.71
N ILE A 88 -5.59 -14.97 5.00
CA ILE A 88 -5.51 -16.36 5.43
C ILE A 88 -4.04 -16.76 5.50
N THR A 89 -3.29 -16.52 4.43
CA THR A 89 -1.84 -16.75 4.39
C THR A 89 -1.10 -15.89 5.40
N GLN A 90 -1.45 -14.60 5.52
CA GLN A 90 -0.82 -13.68 6.47
C GLN A 90 -0.91 -14.21 7.91
N GLY A 91 -2.06 -14.79 8.29
CA GLY A 91 -2.32 -15.33 9.63
C GLY A 91 -1.35 -16.44 10.07
N TRP A 92 -0.69 -17.11 9.13
CA TRP A 92 0.30 -18.16 9.41
C TRP A 92 1.68 -17.63 9.82
N GLY A 93 1.94 -16.31 9.74
CA GLY A 93 3.28 -15.72 9.90
C GLY A 93 4.05 -16.04 11.19
N GLY A 94 3.38 -16.49 12.25
CA GLY A 94 4.00 -16.92 13.51
C GLY A 94 4.01 -18.44 13.76
N THR A 95 3.29 -19.23 12.96
CA THR A 95 3.10 -20.67 13.20
C THR A 95 3.77 -21.56 12.16
N LEU A 96 4.16 -21.01 11.00
CA LEU A 96 4.80 -21.77 9.93
C LEU A 96 6.02 -22.56 10.42
N ALA A 97 6.92 -21.95 11.19
CA ALA A 97 8.13 -22.63 11.67
C ALA A 97 7.82 -23.85 12.55
N ALA A 98 6.74 -23.81 13.33
CA ALA A 98 6.30 -24.94 14.14
C ALA A 98 5.60 -26.01 13.29
N ALA A 99 4.81 -25.61 12.29
CA ALA A 99 4.11 -26.52 11.39
C ALA A 99 5.04 -27.25 10.41
N PHE A 100 6.13 -26.62 9.99
CA PHE A 100 7.10 -27.19 9.04
C PHE A 100 8.54 -27.00 9.55
N PRO A 101 8.96 -27.79 10.55
CA PRO A 101 10.27 -27.64 11.16
C PRO A 101 11.40 -27.89 10.15
N GLY A 102 12.45 -27.07 10.21
CA GLY A 102 13.62 -27.18 9.33
C GLY A 102 13.44 -26.63 7.91
N VAL A 103 12.23 -26.17 7.55
CA VAL A 103 11.98 -25.58 6.23
C VAL A 103 12.17 -24.06 6.29
N LYS A 104 13.03 -23.53 5.44
CA LYS A 104 13.17 -22.08 5.26
C LYS A 104 11.95 -21.55 4.53
N MET A 105 11.12 -20.76 5.21
CA MET A 105 9.86 -20.25 4.69
C MET A 105 9.82 -18.72 4.69
N ALA A 106 9.15 -18.16 3.68
CA ALA A 106 8.87 -16.73 3.60
C ALA A 106 7.37 -16.51 3.43
N ASN A 107 6.73 -15.94 4.45
CA ASN A 107 5.33 -15.52 4.35
C ASN A 107 5.24 -14.20 3.57
N ARG A 108 4.43 -14.23 2.50
CA ARG A 108 4.12 -13.13 1.58
C ARG A 108 2.60 -12.90 1.48
N GLY A 109 1.87 -13.16 2.57
CA GLY A 109 0.46 -12.84 2.71
C GLY A 109 0.21 -11.36 3.06
N ILE A 110 -0.79 -10.72 2.43
CA ILE A 110 -1.26 -9.38 2.80
C ILE A 110 -2.79 -9.43 2.99
N SER A 111 -3.28 -9.06 4.18
CA SER A 111 -4.73 -9.01 4.41
C SER A 111 -5.44 -8.11 3.41
N GLY A 112 -6.47 -8.64 2.75
CA GLY A 112 -7.27 -7.96 1.75
C GLY A 112 -6.70 -7.98 0.33
N ASP A 113 -5.57 -8.65 0.10
CA ASP A 113 -4.98 -8.75 -1.24
C ASP A 113 -5.92 -9.49 -2.20
N THR A 114 -5.98 -9.03 -3.44
CA THR A 114 -6.72 -9.68 -4.53
C THR A 114 -5.74 -10.42 -5.45
N THR A 115 -6.25 -11.25 -6.35
CA THR A 115 -5.41 -11.88 -7.38
C THR A 115 -4.66 -10.83 -8.23
N ARG A 116 -5.30 -9.69 -8.49
CA ARG A 116 -4.68 -8.57 -9.22
C ARG A 116 -3.60 -7.87 -8.41
N GLY A 117 -3.80 -7.72 -7.11
CA GLY A 117 -2.75 -7.18 -6.23
C GLY A 117 -1.52 -8.10 -6.22
N VAL A 118 -1.71 -9.41 -6.08
CA VAL A 118 -0.61 -10.38 -6.15
C VAL A 118 0.19 -10.24 -7.45
N LEU A 119 -0.48 -10.09 -8.61
CA LEU A 119 0.19 -9.88 -9.89
C LEU A 119 1.16 -8.69 -9.87
N ILE A 120 0.73 -7.57 -9.29
CA ILE A 120 1.52 -6.32 -9.26
C ILE A 120 2.80 -6.51 -8.46
N ARG A 121 2.75 -7.22 -7.34
CA ARG A 121 3.89 -7.38 -6.43
C ARG A 121 4.69 -8.66 -6.64
N LEU A 122 4.26 -9.55 -7.55
CA LEU A 122 4.81 -10.88 -7.73
C LEU A 122 6.32 -10.87 -7.98
N GLN A 123 6.80 -9.97 -8.85
CA GLN A 123 8.21 -9.93 -9.22
C GLN A 123 9.11 -9.57 -8.02
N GLU A 124 8.80 -8.48 -7.34
CA GLU A 124 9.65 -7.94 -6.27
C GLU A 124 9.55 -8.75 -4.98
N ASP A 125 8.33 -9.17 -4.62
CA ASP A 125 8.09 -9.73 -3.30
C ASP A 125 8.29 -11.25 -3.27
N VAL A 126 8.21 -11.91 -4.43
CA VAL A 126 8.21 -13.39 -4.53
C VAL A 126 9.32 -13.88 -5.42
N LEU A 127 9.33 -13.51 -6.70
CA LEU A 127 10.28 -14.08 -7.67
C LEU A 127 11.72 -13.61 -7.42
N ALA A 128 11.92 -12.38 -6.93
CA ALA A 128 13.25 -11.89 -6.56
C ALA A 128 13.94 -12.73 -5.46
N LEU A 129 13.17 -13.51 -4.68
CA LEU A 129 13.70 -14.43 -3.69
C LEU A 129 14.32 -15.70 -4.30
N GLN A 130 14.12 -15.96 -5.59
CA GLN A 130 14.45 -17.24 -6.23
C GLN A 130 13.87 -18.42 -5.43
N PRO A 131 12.53 -18.48 -5.28
CA PRO A 131 11.90 -19.40 -4.36
C PRO A 131 12.11 -20.85 -4.79
N LYS A 132 12.29 -21.75 -3.81
CA LYS A 132 12.34 -23.20 -4.08
C LYS A 132 10.97 -23.79 -4.41
N GLY A 133 9.92 -23.07 -4.08
CA GLY A 133 8.53 -23.41 -4.33
C GLY A 133 7.61 -22.29 -3.85
N ILE A 134 6.36 -22.32 -4.31
CA ILE A 134 5.33 -21.34 -3.95
C ILE A 134 4.07 -22.09 -3.54
N VAL A 135 3.59 -21.84 -2.32
CA VAL A 135 2.25 -22.20 -1.84
C VAL A 135 1.35 -20.99 -2.05
N LEU A 136 0.36 -21.10 -2.93
CA LEU A 136 -0.50 -19.99 -3.34
C LEU A 136 -1.95 -20.22 -2.89
N LEU A 137 -2.49 -19.27 -2.12
CA LEU A 137 -3.91 -19.21 -1.76
C LEU A 137 -4.39 -17.75 -1.89
N ILE A 138 -5.23 -17.46 -2.88
CA ILE A 138 -5.73 -16.12 -3.17
C ILE A 138 -7.08 -16.21 -3.90
N GLY A 139 -7.90 -15.16 -3.81
CA GLY A 139 -9.12 -15.03 -4.61
C GLY A 139 -10.37 -14.67 -3.81
N THR A 140 -10.38 -14.88 -2.48
CA THR A 140 -11.58 -14.60 -1.68
C THR A 140 -11.93 -13.10 -1.67
N ASN A 141 -10.91 -12.23 -1.68
CA ASN A 141 -11.12 -10.79 -1.70
C ASN A 141 -11.57 -10.27 -3.07
N ASP A 142 -11.22 -10.96 -4.16
CA ASP A 142 -11.75 -10.66 -5.49
C ASP A 142 -13.28 -10.80 -5.49
N LEU A 143 -13.80 -11.87 -4.90
CA LEU A 143 -15.24 -12.12 -4.77
C LEU A 143 -15.92 -11.12 -3.82
N GLU A 144 -15.27 -10.79 -2.70
CA GLU A 144 -15.77 -9.78 -1.76
C GLU A 144 -15.88 -8.40 -2.42
N GLU A 145 -14.92 -8.05 -3.29
CA GLU A 145 -14.94 -6.85 -4.13
C GLU A 145 -15.77 -7.01 -5.42
N GLN A 146 -16.68 -7.99 -5.45
CA GLN A 146 -17.66 -8.22 -6.51
C GLN A 146 -17.08 -8.59 -7.89
N ALA A 147 -15.84 -9.08 -7.96
CA ALA A 147 -15.31 -9.67 -9.18
C ALA A 147 -15.98 -11.02 -9.47
N THR A 148 -16.04 -11.40 -10.74
CA THR A 148 -16.49 -12.73 -11.12
C THR A 148 -15.39 -13.78 -10.83
N PRO A 149 -15.77 -15.05 -10.55
CA PRO A 149 -14.80 -16.14 -10.42
C PRO A 149 -13.87 -16.26 -11.65
N GLU A 150 -14.37 -15.99 -12.85
CA GLU A 150 -13.60 -16.02 -14.10
C GLU A 150 -12.50 -14.95 -14.12
N THR A 151 -12.77 -13.78 -13.54
CA THR A 151 -11.79 -12.70 -13.43
C THR A 151 -10.64 -13.10 -12.50
N ALA A 152 -10.97 -13.64 -11.32
CA ALA A 152 -9.98 -14.17 -10.39
C ALA A 152 -9.16 -15.32 -11.02
N ALA A 153 -9.83 -16.24 -11.72
CA ALA A 153 -9.19 -17.36 -12.41
C ALA A 153 -8.27 -16.89 -13.56
N ALA A 154 -8.65 -15.84 -14.29
CA ALA A 154 -7.82 -15.26 -15.36
C ALA A 154 -6.53 -14.67 -14.79
N ASN A 155 -6.61 -13.92 -13.68
CA ASN A 155 -5.43 -13.41 -12.99
C ASN A 155 -4.57 -14.56 -12.43
N LEU A 156 -5.18 -15.60 -11.88
CA LEU A 156 -4.44 -16.78 -11.44
C LEU A 156 -3.65 -17.43 -12.59
N LYS A 157 -4.23 -17.53 -13.79
CA LYS A 157 -3.49 -18.00 -14.98
C LYS A 157 -2.29 -17.12 -15.30
N LEU A 158 -2.42 -15.79 -15.16
CA LEU A 158 -1.30 -14.86 -15.36
C LEU A 158 -0.21 -15.04 -14.29
N ILE A 159 -0.59 -15.23 -13.02
CA ILE A 159 0.35 -15.49 -11.91
C ILE A 159 1.12 -16.78 -12.20
N LEU A 160 0.41 -17.87 -12.53
CA LEU A 160 1.02 -19.15 -12.84
C LEU A 160 1.93 -19.07 -14.08
N ALA A 161 1.54 -18.32 -15.10
CA ALA A 161 2.35 -18.10 -16.29
C ALA A 161 3.64 -17.33 -15.96
N ALA A 162 3.58 -16.33 -15.09
CA ALA A 162 4.76 -15.59 -14.64
C ALA A 162 5.70 -16.48 -13.81
N ILE A 163 5.16 -17.29 -12.88
CA ILE A 163 5.93 -18.25 -12.08
C ILE A 163 6.63 -19.28 -12.96
N ARG A 164 5.97 -19.81 -14.00
CA ARG A 164 6.56 -20.81 -14.91
C ARG A 164 7.67 -20.28 -15.81
N ARG A 165 7.73 -18.96 -16.04
CA ARG A 165 8.77 -18.32 -16.87
C ARG A 165 10.02 -17.94 -16.08
N HIS A 166 9.92 -17.93 -14.75
CA HIS A 166 11.03 -17.64 -13.85
C HIS A 166 11.88 -18.89 -13.64
#